data_AF-A0A812K8J1-F1
#
_entry.id   AF-A0A812K8J1-F1
#
_cell.length_a   1.000
_cell.length_b   1.000
_cell.length_c   1.000
_cell.angle_alpha   90.00
_cell.angle_beta   90.00
_cell.angle_gamma   90.00
#
_symmetry.space_group_name_H-M   'P 1'
#
loop_
_entity.id
_entity.type
_entity.pdbx_description
1 polymer ?
#
loop_
_entity_poly.entity_id
_entity_poly.type
_entity_poly.pdbx_seq_one_letter_code
_entity_poly.pdbx_strand_id
1 'polypeptide(L)'
;MASFRNRQWGFRTLTKAPRAKVGNQRARRRMRVEGLEDRRMMAVVVNEIHYNSADNTSLEEFVELHNTAATPVDLSGWRFSDGVEYTFAPGQTIPAGGYVVIAEDPAGLYKAFGVTAIGQFSGGLNNDGERIALSDAQGDLVDEVEYGATFPWPIAADGGGGSMELINPLLDNNLGSNWRPSYLVPLFGETNEQEPASAGALNDLVHRWSFSGNLDDSVGNADGALVDPQGLASFGSGVLDVSANSGQGSNQFPFNSGAYVDLPNGIVSDLGNDATFEWWGTITRNRTWAEIFSFGTSDAGEDRSPSASNQDYITLIPQSGNGTLRVTHRFGASGSESSADWSEAPELNVEHHFAVTWNSETELQTLYVNGQPIASSPTLIDLADINDNNNWLGRSQWNDPLFDGYHN
;
A
#
# COMPACT_ATOMS: atom_id res chain seq x y z
N MET A 1 24.03 -13.49 -2.85
CA MET A 1 24.69 -14.74 -3.31
C MET A 1 26.18 -14.67 -2.98
N ALA A 2 26.76 -15.66 -2.29
CA ALA A 2 28.22 -15.77 -2.12
C ALA A 2 28.69 -17.14 -2.59
N SER A 3 29.68 -17.17 -3.48
CA SER A 3 30.26 -18.38 -4.08
C SER A 3 31.75 -18.51 -3.75
N PHE A 4 32.17 -19.76 -3.55
CA PHE A 4 33.50 -20.21 -3.12
C PHE A 4 34.42 -20.55 -4.31
N ARG A 5 35.76 -20.44 -4.14
CA ARG A 5 36.73 -21.53 -4.43
C ARG A 5 38.18 -21.22 -4.04
N ASN A 6 38.94 -22.31 -3.92
CA ASN A 6 40.16 -22.51 -3.14
C ASN A 6 41.36 -22.77 -4.08
N ARG A 7 42.57 -22.26 -3.77
CA ARG A 7 43.85 -23.01 -3.65
C ARG A 7 45.11 -22.11 -3.75
N GLN A 8 45.76 -22.00 -2.59
CA GLN A 8 47.07 -22.57 -2.27
C GLN A 8 48.40 -21.97 -2.82
N TRP A 9 49.32 -21.82 -1.86
CA TRP A 9 50.80 -21.72 -1.88
C TRP A 9 51.50 -20.37 -1.96
N GLY A 10 52.44 -20.20 -1.01
CA GLY A 10 53.70 -19.51 -1.25
C GLY A 10 53.95 -18.30 -0.36
N PHE A 11 54.43 -18.52 0.88
CA PHE A 11 55.13 -17.48 1.60
C PHE A 11 56.47 -17.20 0.92
N ARG A 12 56.70 -15.95 0.49
CA ARG A 12 57.97 -15.25 0.73
C ARG A 12 57.81 -13.74 0.54
N THR A 13 58.25 -13.05 1.59
CA THR A 13 58.29 -11.61 1.85
C THR A 13 59.26 -10.86 0.96
N LEU A 14 58.87 -9.66 0.49
CA LEU A 14 59.78 -8.54 0.25
C LEU A 14 59.10 -7.19 0.58
N THR A 15 59.63 -6.58 1.65
CA THR A 15 59.83 -5.14 1.95
C THR A 15 58.95 -4.07 1.30
N LYS A 16 58.28 -3.30 2.18
CA LYS A 16 57.47 -2.10 1.93
C LYS A 16 58.26 -0.90 1.37
N ALA A 17 57.70 -0.28 0.34
CA ALA A 17 57.89 1.12 -0.05
C ALA A 17 56.58 1.92 0.22
N PRO A 18 56.61 3.26 0.32
CA PRO A 18 55.66 4.04 1.11
C PRO A 18 54.29 4.22 0.42
N ARG A 19 53.24 4.15 1.24
CA ARG A 19 51.84 4.28 0.83
C ARG A 19 51.53 5.76 0.57
N ALA A 20 51.17 6.10 -0.67
CA ALA A 20 50.55 7.37 -1.00
C ALA A 20 49.23 7.53 -0.22
N LYS A 21 49.04 8.69 0.42
CA LYS A 21 47.79 9.08 1.06
C LYS A 21 46.73 9.27 -0.02
N VAL A 22 45.82 8.30 -0.15
CA VAL A 22 44.55 8.51 -0.85
C VAL A 22 43.61 9.17 0.15
N GLY A 23 43.28 10.43 -0.12
CA GLY A 23 42.29 11.17 0.64
C GLY A 23 40.93 10.48 0.51
N ASN A 24 40.41 10.04 1.65
CA ASN A 24 39.09 9.43 1.74
C ASN A 24 38.06 10.58 1.67
N GLN A 25 37.60 10.94 0.47
CA GLN A 25 36.39 11.75 0.35
C GLN A 25 35.21 10.86 0.73
N ARG A 26 34.88 10.85 2.03
CA ARG A 26 33.57 10.43 2.50
C ARG A 26 32.56 11.35 1.82
N ALA A 27 31.88 10.84 0.80
CA ALA A 27 30.64 11.45 0.33
C ALA A 27 29.70 11.48 1.55
N ARG A 28 29.52 12.68 2.10
CA ARG A 28 28.44 12.93 3.05
C ARG A 28 27.15 12.69 2.27
N ARG A 29 26.48 11.54 2.48
CA ARG A 29 25.05 11.43 2.17
C ARG A 29 24.39 12.51 3.00
N ARG A 30 24.03 13.63 2.37
CA ARG A 30 23.06 14.55 2.95
C ARG A 30 21.77 13.75 3.07
N MET A 31 21.23 13.65 4.28
CA MET A 31 19.79 13.45 4.41
C MET A 31 19.14 14.56 3.56
N ARG A 32 18.33 14.17 2.57
CA ARG A 32 17.39 15.08 1.96
C ARG A 32 16.28 15.21 2.98
N VAL A 33 16.38 16.21 3.84
CA VAL A 33 15.21 16.71 4.56
C VAL A 33 14.30 17.25 3.47
N GLU A 34 13.10 16.71 3.34
CA GLU A 34 12.07 17.30 2.50
C GLU A 34 11.82 18.71 3.01
N GLY A 35 12.25 19.69 2.23
CA GLY A 35 11.74 21.03 2.39
C GLY A 35 10.33 21.03 1.84
N LEU A 36 9.35 21.34 2.67
CA LEU A 36 8.03 21.82 2.22
C LEU A 36 8.14 23.10 1.35
N GLU A 37 9.34 23.65 1.22
CA GLU A 37 9.65 24.91 0.55
C GLU A 37 10.26 24.67 -0.83
N ASP A 38 9.40 24.28 -1.79
CA ASP A 38 9.28 24.91 -3.13
C ASP A 38 8.25 24.20 -4.04
N ARG A 39 7.34 23.37 -3.50
CA ARG A 39 6.10 23.05 -4.21
C ARG A 39 5.17 24.26 -4.12
N ARG A 40 5.44 25.29 -4.94
CA ARG A 40 4.35 26.17 -5.40
C ARG A 40 3.24 25.24 -5.85
N MET A 41 2.07 25.35 -5.23
CA MET A 41 0.81 24.72 -5.63
C MET A 41 0.83 24.31 -7.11
N MET A 42 1.22 23.05 -7.41
CA MET A 42 1.31 22.56 -8.78
C MET A 42 -0.13 22.44 -9.27
N ALA A 43 -0.53 23.30 -10.20
CA ALA A 43 -1.92 23.31 -10.64
C ALA A 43 -2.29 22.03 -11.37
N VAL A 44 -1.36 21.38 -12.09
CA VAL A 44 -1.62 20.16 -12.87
C VAL A 44 -0.57 19.11 -12.55
N VAL A 45 -1.00 17.88 -12.30
CA VAL A 45 -0.15 16.73 -11.96
C VAL A 45 -0.48 15.52 -12.83
N VAL A 46 0.49 14.64 -13.07
CA VAL A 46 0.28 13.29 -13.61
C VAL A 46 -0.39 12.44 -12.52
N ASN A 47 -1.62 12.02 -12.78
CA ASN A 47 -2.49 11.38 -11.80
C ASN A 47 -2.57 9.86 -11.96
N GLU A 48 -2.67 9.38 -13.20
CA GLU A 48 -2.84 7.97 -13.50
C GLU A 48 -2.07 7.58 -14.76
N ILE A 49 -1.46 6.39 -14.74
CA ILE A 49 -0.65 5.85 -15.82
C ILE A 49 -1.07 4.40 -16.08
N HIS A 50 -1.45 4.10 -17.31
CA HIS A 50 -1.65 2.74 -17.78
C HIS A 50 -0.57 2.40 -18.79
N TYR A 51 0.44 1.65 -18.35
CA TYR A 51 1.69 1.41 -19.08
C TYR A 51 1.87 -0.07 -19.48
N ASN A 52 0.98 -0.97 -19.06
CA ASN A 52 1.03 -2.37 -19.45
C ASN A 52 -0.36 -3.04 -19.41
N SER A 53 -1.01 -3.09 -20.57
CA SER A 53 -2.29 -3.79 -20.78
C SER A 53 -2.18 -5.30 -20.51
N ALA A 54 -3.27 -5.91 -20.04
CA ALA A 54 -3.34 -7.39 -19.87
C ALA A 54 -3.19 -8.17 -21.18
N ASP A 55 -3.63 -7.58 -22.29
CA ASP A 55 -3.35 -8.03 -23.64
C ASP A 55 -2.32 -7.09 -24.27
N ASN A 56 -1.08 -7.55 -24.49
CA ASN A 56 -0.03 -6.73 -25.08
C ASN A 56 -0.28 -6.36 -26.57
N THR A 57 -1.40 -6.81 -27.14
CA THR A 57 -1.87 -6.39 -28.46
C THR A 57 -2.94 -5.30 -28.39
N SER A 58 -3.42 -4.92 -27.19
CA SER A 58 -4.34 -3.81 -26.99
C SER A 58 -3.58 -2.49 -26.76
N LEU A 59 -3.88 -1.49 -27.60
CA LEU A 59 -3.30 -0.14 -27.57
C LEU A 59 -4.07 0.75 -26.58
N GLU A 60 -4.19 0.28 -25.35
CA GLU A 60 -5.04 0.85 -24.30
C GLU A 60 -4.24 1.71 -23.31
N GLU A 61 -2.97 1.99 -23.60
CA GLU A 61 -2.11 2.84 -22.78
C GLU A 61 -2.62 4.28 -22.72
N PHE A 62 -2.55 4.88 -21.53
CA PHE A 62 -2.99 6.26 -21.32
C PHE A 62 -2.21 6.96 -20.20
N VAL A 63 -2.28 8.29 -20.24
CA VAL A 63 -1.84 9.17 -19.15
C VAL A 63 -2.98 10.11 -18.79
N GLU A 64 -3.35 10.16 -17.52
CA GLU A 64 -4.32 11.10 -16.96
C GLU A 64 -3.61 12.25 -16.24
N LEU A 65 -4.07 13.47 -16.49
CA LEU A 65 -3.69 14.67 -15.75
C LEU A 65 -4.84 15.12 -14.85
N HIS A 66 -4.51 15.58 -13.65
CA HIS A 66 -5.46 16.18 -12.71
C HIS A 66 -5.10 17.63 -12.41
N ASN A 67 -6.11 18.51 -12.38
CA ASN A 67 -5.94 19.91 -11.98
C ASN A 67 -6.31 20.11 -10.51
N THR A 68 -5.31 20.24 -9.63
CA THR A 68 -5.52 20.45 -8.19
C THR A 68 -6.00 21.87 -7.83
N ALA A 69 -5.97 22.80 -8.78
CA ALA A 69 -6.34 24.19 -8.52
C ALA A 69 -7.86 24.41 -8.56
N ALA A 70 -8.31 25.43 -7.82
CA ALA A 70 -9.71 25.89 -7.81
C ALA A 70 -10.12 26.69 -9.07
N THR A 71 -9.25 26.76 -10.08
CA THR A 71 -9.51 27.45 -11.35
C THR A 71 -9.11 26.58 -12.54
N PRO A 72 -9.82 26.67 -13.67
CA PRO A 72 -9.43 25.95 -14.89
C PRO A 72 -8.01 26.33 -15.35
N VAL A 73 -7.28 25.36 -15.89
CA VAL A 73 -5.96 25.56 -16.50
C VAL A 73 -6.07 25.38 -18.02
N ASP A 74 -5.50 26.32 -18.76
CA ASP A 74 -5.36 26.23 -20.21
C ASP A 74 -4.08 25.49 -20.56
N LEU A 75 -4.24 24.36 -21.26
CA LEU A 75 -3.16 23.48 -21.67
C LEU A 75 -2.65 23.82 -23.08
N SER A 76 -3.19 24.85 -23.74
CA SER A 76 -2.81 25.22 -25.11
C SER A 76 -1.29 25.32 -25.29
N GLY A 77 -0.72 24.45 -26.13
CA GLY A 77 0.72 24.43 -26.42
C GLY A 77 1.60 23.75 -25.36
N TRP A 78 1.02 23.28 -24.26
CA TRP A 78 1.70 22.36 -23.34
C TRP A 78 2.03 21.07 -24.08
N ARG A 79 3.02 20.32 -23.58
CA ARG A 79 3.44 19.07 -24.22
C ARG A 79 4.00 18.07 -23.22
N PHE A 80 3.87 16.81 -23.56
CA PHE A 80 4.76 15.79 -23.01
C PHE A 80 6.12 15.92 -23.70
N SER A 81 7.15 16.06 -22.87
CA SER A 81 8.54 16.33 -23.23
C SER A 81 9.43 15.11 -23.06
N ASP A 82 8.92 14.05 -22.43
CA ASP A 82 9.57 12.75 -22.21
C ASP A 82 8.49 11.68 -21.98
N GLY A 83 8.82 10.42 -22.26
CA GLY A 83 7.91 9.26 -22.22
C GLY A 83 7.06 9.13 -23.49
N VAL A 84 6.01 9.97 -23.60
CA VAL A 84 5.11 10.00 -24.77
C VAL A 84 5.22 11.31 -25.55
N GLU A 85 4.85 11.30 -26.83
CA GLU A 85 4.80 12.50 -27.67
C GLU A 85 3.35 12.99 -27.82
N TYR A 86 3.04 14.12 -27.19
CA TYR A 86 1.75 14.80 -27.37
C TYR A 86 1.87 16.30 -27.12
N THR A 87 1.20 17.12 -27.94
CA THR A 87 1.10 18.58 -27.75
C THR A 87 -0.37 18.97 -27.71
N PHE A 88 -0.77 19.66 -26.65
CA PHE A 88 -2.15 20.07 -26.43
C PHE A 88 -2.56 21.17 -27.41
N ALA A 89 -3.68 20.95 -28.10
CA ALA A 89 -4.20 21.87 -29.10
C ALA A 89 -4.77 23.16 -28.47
N PRO A 90 -4.82 24.28 -29.21
CA PRO A 90 -5.44 25.51 -28.73
C PRO A 90 -6.87 25.28 -28.23
N GLY A 91 -7.16 25.76 -27.02
CA GLY A 91 -8.47 25.65 -26.37
C GLY A 91 -8.67 24.37 -25.55
N GLN A 92 -7.70 23.46 -25.50
CA GLN A 92 -7.75 22.35 -24.54
C GLN A 92 -7.51 22.89 -23.13
N THR A 93 -8.48 22.65 -22.24
CA THR A 93 -8.45 23.11 -20.86
C THR A 93 -8.77 21.95 -19.94
N ILE A 94 -8.25 22.01 -18.72
CA ILE A 94 -8.65 21.13 -17.62
C ILE A 94 -9.45 21.97 -16.62
N PRO A 95 -10.72 21.63 -16.31
CA PRO A 95 -11.53 22.35 -15.33
C PRO A 95 -10.86 22.41 -13.95
N ALA A 96 -11.32 23.30 -13.08
CA ALA A 96 -10.92 23.30 -11.65
C ALA A 96 -11.27 21.94 -11.01
N GLY A 97 -10.31 21.27 -10.37
CA GLY A 97 -10.50 19.92 -9.83
C GLY A 97 -10.72 18.84 -10.91
N GLY A 98 -10.62 19.19 -12.19
CA GLY A 98 -10.96 18.30 -13.30
C GLY A 98 -9.82 17.39 -13.72
N TYR A 99 -10.13 16.50 -14.66
CA TYR A 99 -9.22 15.51 -15.22
C TYR A 99 -9.23 15.57 -16.76
N VAL A 100 -8.11 15.23 -17.38
CA VAL A 100 -8.04 14.98 -18.82
C VAL A 100 -7.14 13.78 -19.12
N VAL A 101 -7.52 13.00 -20.13
CA VAL A 101 -6.80 11.78 -20.53
C VAL A 101 -6.24 11.94 -21.94
N ILE A 102 -5.02 11.50 -22.16
CA ILE A 102 -4.47 11.24 -23.49
C ILE A 102 -4.16 9.74 -23.61
N ALA A 103 -4.31 9.18 -24.80
CA ALA A 103 -4.19 7.73 -25.00
C ALA A 103 -3.45 7.37 -26.29
N GLU A 104 -2.91 6.14 -26.35
CA GLU A 104 -2.27 5.60 -27.54
C GLU A 104 -3.29 5.34 -28.67
N ASP A 105 -4.44 4.77 -28.34
CA ASP A 105 -5.61 4.67 -29.21
C ASP A 105 -6.87 5.16 -28.48
N PRO A 106 -7.28 6.43 -28.67
CA PRO A 106 -8.50 6.97 -28.05
C PRO A 106 -9.78 6.15 -28.35
N ALA A 107 -9.88 5.53 -29.53
CA ALA A 107 -11.05 4.72 -29.88
C ALA A 107 -11.00 3.36 -29.17
N GLY A 108 -9.81 2.77 -29.06
CA GLY A 108 -9.53 1.59 -28.26
C GLY A 108 -9.84 1.82 -26.78
N LEU A 109 -9.32 2.90 -26.19
CA LEU A 109 -9.57 3.30 -24.81
C LEU A 109 -11.07 3.47 -24.53
N TYR A 110 -11.79 4.18 -25.39
CA TYR A 110 -13.23 4.37 -25.22
C TYR A 110 -13.99 3.04 -25.28
N LYS A 111 -13.56 2.11 -26.13
CA LYS A 111 -14.20 0.80 -26.26
C LYS A 111 -13.89 -0.10 -25.05
N ALA A 112 -12.69 -0.02 -24.50
CA ALA A 112 -12.23 -0.81 -23.37
C ALA A 112 -12.83 -0.31 -22.04
N PHE A 113 -12.83 1.01 -21.84
CA PHE A 113 -13.11 1.62 -20.55
C PHE A 113 -14.20 2.70 -20.56
N GLY A 114 -14.78 3.04 -21.71
CA GLY A 114 -15.81 4.09 -21.81
C GLY A 114 -15.27 5.52 -21.77
N VAL A 115 -13.94 5.69 -21.79
CA VAL A 115 -13.30 6.98 -21.51
C VAL A 115 -12.89 7.72 -22.77
N THR A 116 -13.20 9.01 -22.77
CA THR A 116 -12.87 9.89 -23.88
C THR A 116 -11.51 10.53 -23.63
N ALA A 117 -10.50 10.08 -24.36
CA ALA A 117 -9.24 10.80 -24.42
C ALA A 117 -9.39 12.07 -25.26
N ILE A 118 -8.80 13.17 -24.79
CA ILE A 118 -8.82 14.46 -25.49
C ILE A 118 -7.81 14.52 -26.64
N GLY A 119 -6.95 13.51 -26.77
CA GLY A 119 -5.97 13.41 -27.82
C GLY A 119 -5.29 12.05 -27.87
N GLN A 120 -4.74 11.76 -29.05
CA GLN A 120 -3.92 10.59 -29.30
C GLN A 120 -2.44 10.98 -29.14
N PHE A 121 -1.71 10.31 -28.25
CA PHE A 121 -0.25 10.45 -28.20
C PHE A 121 0.42 9.47 -29.17
N SER A 122 1.68 9.73 -29.51
CA SER A 122 2.55 8.78 -30.21
C SER A 122 3.73 8.35 -29.34
N GLY A 123 4.34 7.23 -29.70
CA GLY A 123 5.29 6.52 -28.82
C GLY A 123 4.57 5.36 -28.15
N GLY A 124 5.01 5.01 -26.95
CA GLY A 124 4.41 3.99 -26.10
C GLY A 124 5.08 4.07 -24.73
N LEU A 125 4.37 3.64 -23.70
CA LEU A 125 4.89 3.62 -22.34
C LEU A 125 5.75 2.38 -22.13
N ASN A 126 6.86 2.51 -21.41
CA ASN A 126 7.75 1.39 -21.16
C ASN A 126 7.21 0.49 -20.03
N ASN A 127 6.98 -0.78 -20.34
CA ASN A 127 6.55 -1.81 -19.39
C ASN A 127 7.50 -2.01 -18.21
N ASP A 128 8.78 -1.64 -18.31
CA ASP A 128 9.75 -1.74 -17.22
C ASP A 128 9.83 -0.48 -16.34
N GLY A 129 9.12 0.60 -16.71
CA GLY A 129 9.25 1.92 -16.12
C GLY A 129 10.01 2.92 -16.99
N GLU A 130 9.66 4.20 -16.84
CA GLU A 130 10.38 5.32 -17.46
C GLU A 130 10.00 6.66 -16.83
N ARG A 131 10.58 7.74 -17.36
CA ARG A 131 10.24 9.12 -17.00
C ARG A 131 9.20 9.70 -17.96
N ILE A 132 8.07 10.16 -17.41
CA ILE A 132 7.09 10.99 -18.10
C ILE A 132 7.25 12.42 -17.62
N ALA A 133 7.28 13.39 -18.54
CA ALA A 133 7.46 14.80 -18.17
C ALA A 133 6.55 15.74 -18.94
N LEU A 134 5.75 16.52 -18.22
CA LEU A 134 4.85 17.54 -18.75
C LEU A 134 5.52 18.91 -18.68
N SER A 135 5.57 19.63 -19.80
CA SER A 135 6.04 21.02 -19.87
C SER A 135 4.95 21.95 -20.37
N ASP A 136 4.97 23.19 -19.91
CA ASP A 136 4.05 24.22 -20.39
C ASP A 136 4.40 24.73 -21.80
N ALA A 137 3.62 25.69 -22.29
CA ALA A 137 3.81 26.28 -23.62
C ALA A 137 5.13 27.07 -23.78
N GLN A 138 5.76 27.47 -22.68
CA GLN A 138 7.06 28.13 -22.66
C GLN A 138 8.21 27.11 -22.63
N GLY A 139 7.90 25.86 -22.31
CA GLY A 139 8.86 24.76 -22.17
C GLY A 139 9.38 24.59 -20.75
N ASP A 140 8.75 25.24 -19.77
CA ASP A 140 9.07 25.05 -18.36
C ASP A 140 8.43 23.76 -17.86
N LEU A 141 9.17 22.97 -17.06
CA LEU A 141 8.67 21.72 -16.50
C LEU A 141 7.55 22.01 -15.50
N VAL A 142 6.38 21.41 -15.74
CA VAL A 142 5.22 21.49 -14.85
C VAL A 142 5.22 20.33 -13.89
N ASP A 143 5.36 19.10 -14.39
CA ASP A 143 5.37 17.90 -13.57
C ASP A 143 6.19 16.79 -14.23
N GLU A 144 6.74 15.90 -13.42
CA GLU A 144 7.45 14.71 -13.87
C GLU A 144 7.25 13.53 -12.92
N VAL A 145 7.20 12.34 -13.50
CA VAL A 145 7.17 11.07 -12.77
C VAL A 145 8.14 10.10 -13.41
N GLU A 146 9.07 9.56 -12.63
CA GLU A 146 9.92 8.42 -12.98
C GLU A 146 9.30 7.13 -12.42
N TYR A 147 8.34 6.56 -13.15
CA TYR A 147 7.60 5.38 -12.71
C TYR A 147 8.39 4.09 -12.94
N GLY A 148 8.05 3.05 -12.17
CA GLY A 148 8.66 1.73 -12.26
C GLY A 148 7.62 0.62 -12.29
N ALA A 149 8.03 -0.57 -12.75
CA ALA A 149 7.19 -1.77 -12.75
C ALA A 149 7.41 -2.70 -11.54
N THR A 150 8.26 -2.28 -10.59
CA THR A 150 8.61 -3.06 -9.41
C THR A 150 8.55 -2.20 -8.16
N PHE A 151 8.51 -2.83 -6.98
CA PHE A 151 8.53 -2.15 -5.69
C PHE A 151 9.57 -1.01 -5.66
N PRO A 152 9.20 0.20 -5.18
CA PRO A 152 7.99 0.53 -4.42
C PRO A 152 6.74 0.83 -5.25
N TRP A 153 6.76 0.62 -6.57
CA TRP A 153 5.61 0.89 -7.44
C TRP A 153 4.59 -0.26 -7.43
N PRO A 154 3.30 0.02 -7.68
CA PRO A 154 2.24 -0.99 -7.74
C PRO A 154 2.50 -2.07 -8.80
N ILE A 155 2.80 -3.29 -8.36
CA ILE A 155 3.08 -4.44 -9.25
C ILE A 155 1.82 -4.88 -10.00
N ALA A 156 0.61 -4.70 -9.44
CA ALA A 156 -0.63 -5.12 -10.09
C ALA A 156 -0.98 -4.32 -11.36
N ALA A 157 -0.34 -3.16 -11.58
CA ALA A 157 -0.45 -2.40 -12.83
C ALA A 157 0.46 -2.93 -13.96
N ASP A 158 1.32 -3.91 -13.67
CA ASP A 158 2.21 -4.56 -14.64
C ASP A 158 1.51 -5.78 -15.28
N GLY A 159 0.73 -5.57 -16.33
CA GLY A 159 0.13 -6.66 -17.14
C GLY A 159 -1.09 -7.32 -16.50
N GLY A 160 -1.61 -6.78 -15.40
CA GLY A 160 -2.86 -7.19 -14.75
C GLY A 160 -4.12 -6.54 -15.34
N GLY A 161 -3.97 -5.56 -16.26
CA GLY A 161 -5.06 -4.80 -16.87
C GLY A 161 -5.53 -3.58 -16.06
N GLY A 162 -4.92 -3.34 -14.89
CA GLY A 162 -5.10 -2.13 -14.10
C GLY A 162 -4.05 -1.08 -14.41
N SER A 163 -4.40 0.20 -14.26
CA SER A 163 -3.48 1.34 -14.22
C SER A 163 -2.83 1.47 -12.84
N MET A 164 -1.86 2.37 -12.71
CA MET A 164 -1.42 2.91 -11.41
C MET A 164 -1.93 4.34 -11.25
N GLU A 165 -2.46 4.67 -10.07
CA GLU A 165 -2.95 6.01 -9.75
C GLU A 165 -2.27 6.57 -8.51
N LEU A 166 -2.07 7.89 -8.51
CA LEU A 166 -1.50 8.63 -7.41
C LEU A 166 -2.51 8.73 -6.27
N ILE A 167 -2.16 8.19 -5.10
CA ILE A 167 -3.06 8.07 -3.93
C ILE A 167 -3.59 9.44 -3.49
N ASN A 168 -2.78 10.48 -3.60
CA ASN A 168 -3.18 11.84 -3.35
C ASN A 168 -2.37 12.79 -4.25
N PRO A 169 -3.02 13.66 -5.03
CA PRO A 169 -2.35 14.51 -6.01
C PRO A 169 -1.40 15.57 -5.40
N LEU A 170 -1.37 15.70 -4.08
CA LEU A 170 -0.42 16.56 -3.35
C LEU A 170 0.87 15.83 -2.93
N LEU A 171 0.89 14.49 -3.00
CA LEU A 171 2.03 13.67 -2.60
C LEU A 171 3.13 13.67 -3.67
N ASP A 172 4.32 13.16 -3.32
CA ASP A 172 5.41 13.05 -4.28
C ASP A 172 5.17 11.91 -5.26
N ASN A 173 4.80 12.27 -6.48
CA ASN A 173 4.56 11.34 -7.57
C ASN A 173 5.82 10.60 -8.03
N ASN A 174 7.03 10.98 -7.61
CA ASN A 174 8.25 10.21 -7.87
C ASN A 174 8.53 9.12 -6.82
N LEU A 175 7.69 8.99 -5.79
CA LEU A 175 7.78 7.91 -4.80
C LEU A 175 6.72 6.86 -5.11
N GLY A 176 7.13 5.67 -5.53
CA GLY A 176 6.21 4.58 -5.86
C GLY A 176 5.23 4.22 -4.74
N SER A 177 5.60 4.42 -3.47
CA SER A 177 4.75 4.21 -2.30
C SER A 177 3.53 5.15 -2.22
N ASN A 178 3.52 6.23 -3.02
CA ASN A 178 2.39 7.14 -3.14
C ASN A 178 1.43 6.73 -4.27
N TRP A 179 1.68 5.61 -4.94
CA TRP A 179 0.84 5.07 -6.00
C TRP A 179 0.13 3.80 -5.54
N ARG A 180 -1.06 3.55 -6.06
CA ARG A 180 -1.81 2.30 -5.86
C ARG A 180 -2.31 1.75 -7.19
N PRO A 181 -2.60 0.44 -7.32
CA PRO A 181 -3.15 -0.10 -8.55
C PRO A 181 -4.67 0.16 -8.62
N SER A 182 -5.18 0.40 -9.83
CA SER A 182 -6.62 0.39 -10.07
C SER A 182 -7.07 -1.05 -10.33
N TYR A 183 -7.99 -1.58 -9.51
CA TYR A 183 -8.12 -3.03 -9.38
C TYR A 183 -8.87 -3.75 -10.50
N LEU A 184 -9.70 -3.10 -11.33
CA LEU A 184 -10.41 -3.79 -12.45
C LEU A 184 -10.85 -2.91 -13.64
N VAL A 185 -10.85 -1.58 -13.50
CA VAL A 185 -11.11 -0.59 -14.56
C VAL A 185 -10.37 0.67 -14.14
N PRO A 186 -9.57 1.33 -15.01
CA PRO A 186 -8.87 2.54 -14.61
C PRO A 186 -9.85 3.60 -14.06
N LEU A 187 -9.44 4.32 -13.02
CA LEU A 187 -10.32 5.21 -12.24
C LEU A 187 -10.36 6.58 -12.88
N PHE A 188 -10.96 6.65 -14.06
CA PHE A 188 -11.08 7.91 -14.78
C PHE A 188 -12.11 8.82 -14.09
N GLY A 189 -11.75 10.08 -13.87
CA GLY A 189 -12.68 11.08 -13.32
C GLY A 189 -13.91 11.29 -14.22
N GLU A 190 -15.04 10.65 -13.92
CA GLU A 190 -16.23 10.69 -14.79
C GLU A 190 -16.99 12.03 -14.71
N THR A 191 -17.25 12.62 -15.88
CA THR A 191 -17.78 13.98 -16.07
C THR A 191 -19.30 14.10 -16.15
N ASN A 192 -20.11 13.11 -15.75
CA ASN A 192 -21.57 13.22 -15.94
C ASN A 192 -22.49 12.40 -15.03
N GLU A 193 -22.16 12.23 -13.75
CA GLU A 193 -23.20 11.94 -12.76
C GLU A 193 -23.66 13.21 -12.06
N GLN A 194 -24.98 13.38 -12.06
CA GLN A 194 -25.68 14.31 -11.20
C GLN A 194 -25.46 13.84 -9.75
N GLU A 195 -24.37 14.32 -9.16
CA GLU A 195 -24.03 14.35 -7.73
C GLU A 195 -24.97 13.56 -6.79
N PRO A 196 -24.62 12.33 -6.40
CA PRO A 196 -24.71 11.96 -5.00
C PRO A 196 -23.39 12.38 -4.35
N ALA A 197 -23.30 13.66 -3.93
CA ALA A 197 -22.26 14.19 -3.06
C ALA A 197 -20.82 13.69 -3.34
N SER A 198 -20.17 14.25 -4.36
CA SER A 198 -18.73 14.10 -4.57
C SER A 198 -17.95 14.91 -3.52
N ALA A 199 -17.77 14.25 -2.39
CA ALA A 199 -16.70 14.47 -1.43
C ALA A 199 -16.17 13.13 -0.87
N GLY A 200 -16.55 11.96 -1.39
CA GLY A 200 -16.36 10.66 -0.69
C GLY A 200 -15.02 9.96 -0.88
N ALA A 201 -14.49 9.83 -2.09
CA ALA A 201 -13.44 8.82 -2.33
C ALA A 201 -12.03 9.13 -1.74
N LEU A 202 -11.78 10.36 -1.27
CA LEU A 202 -10.63 10.72 -0.42
C LEU A 202 -11.03 11.13 1.00
N ASN A 203 -12.32 11.01 1.35
CA ASN A 203 -12.81 11.07 2.73
C ASN A 203 -12.92 9.68 3.38
N ASP A 204 -12.65 8.59 2.64
CA ASP A 204 -12.87 7.20 3.12
C ASP A 204 -11.61 6.51 3.69
N LEU A 205 -10.40 7.05 3.45
CA LEU A 205 -9.25 6.59 4.20
C LEU A 205 -9.32 7.19 5.60
N VAL A 206 -9.60 6.34 6.58
CA VAL A 206 -9.84 6.79 7.95
C VAL A 206 -8.57 6.74 8.81
N HIS A 207 -7.67 5.78 8.53
CA HIS A 207 -6.44 5.56 9.30
C HIS A 207 -5.27 5.11 8.41
N ARG A 208 -4.04 5.51 8.75
CA ARG A 208 -2.82 5.04 8.08
C ARG A 208 -1.57 5.12 8.98
N TRP A 209 -0.96 3.96 9.21
CA TRP A 209 0.35 3.82 9.86
C TRP A 209 1.40 3.37 8.82
N SER A 210 2.43 4.19 8.62
CA SER A 210 3.48 3.94 7.60
C SER A 210 4.84 3.55 8.20
N PHE A 211 4.90 3.34 9.52
CA PHE A 211 6.09 2.87 10.26
C PHE A 211 7.40 3.61 9.93
N SER A 212 7.32 4.91 9.61
CA SER A 212 8.45 5.75 9.17
C SER A 212 9.31 6.26 10.33
N GLY A 213 9.46 5.45 11.37
CA GLY A 213 10.18 5.77 12.61
C GLY A 213 9.29 5.89 13.85
N ASN A 214 7.97 5.82 13.69
CA ASN A 214 6.95 5.94 14.74
C ASN A 214 5.72 5.09 14.40
N LEU A 215 4.68 5.20 15.24
CA LEU A 215 3.38 4.58 15.07
C LEU A 215 2.29 5.65 14.93
N ASP A 216 2.64 6.77 14.33
CA ASP A 216 1.71 7.88 14.18
C ASP A 216 0.70 7.53 13.08
N ASP A 217 -0.58 7.77 13.35
CA ASP A 217 -1.63 7.68 12.35
C ASP A 217 -1.65 8.99 11.56
N SER A 218 -1.14 8.93 10.33
CA SER A 218 -1.02 10.09 9.44
C SER A 218 -2.35 10.65 8.94
N VAL A 219 -3.47 9.98 9.25
CA VAL A 219 -4.80 10.32 8.71
C VAL A 219 -5.82 10.57 9.83
N GLY A 220 -6.06 9.58 10.71
CA GLY A 220 -7.15 9.62 11.70
C GLY A 220 -6.74 10.10 13.09
N ASN A 221 -5.45 10.37 13.33
CA ASN A 221 -4.87 10.65 14.65
C ASN A 221 -5.06 9.52 15.69
N ALA A 222 -5.30 8.28 15.25
CA ALA A 222 -5.33 7.09 16.11
C ALA A 222 -3.91 6.51 16.29
N ASP A 223 -2.99 7.27 16.89
CA ASP A 223 -1.60 6.83 17.06
C ASP A 223 -1.52 5.50 17.83
N GLY A 224 -0.70 4.58 17.34
CA GLY A 224 -0.44 3.29 17.97
C GLY A 224 0.64 3.37 19.05
N ALA A 225 0.66 2.36 19.92
CA ALA A 225 1.66 2.19 20.96
C ALA A 225 2.46 0.90 20.71
N LEU A 226 3.79 1.00 20.70
CA LEU A 226 4.67 -0.16 20.63
C LEU A 226 4.78 -0.80 22.02
N VAL A 227 4.39 -2.06 22.14
CA VAL A 227 4.60 -2.85 23.36
C VAL A 227 5.77 -3.79 23.14
N ASP A 228 6.94 -3.40 23.67
CA ASP A 228 8.20 -4.13 23.51
C ASP A 228 9.07 -4.04 24.77
N PRO A 229 8.79 -4.84 25.82
CA PRO A 229 9.55 -4.80 27.06
C PRO A 229 11.01 -5.25 26.92
N GLN A 230 11.41 -5.82 25.79
CA GLN A 230 12.74 -6.39 25.57
C GLN A 230 13.58 -5.62 24.53
N GLY A 231 13.02 -4.62 23.84
CA GLY A 231 13.70 -3.87 22.80
C GLY A 231 14.01 -4.73 21.57
N LEU A 232 13.11 -5.65 21.22
CA LEU A 232 13.22 -6.52 20.05
C LEU A 232 12.83 -5.82 18.75
N ALA A 233 11.91 -4.87 18.82
CA ALA A 233 11.38 -4.21 17.64
C ALA A 233 12.27 -3.06 17.18
N SER A 234 12.27 -2.80 15.88
CA SER A 234 13.00 -1.65 15.31
C SER A 234 12.29 -1.04 14.11
N PHE A 235 12.45 0.27 13.94
CA PHE A 235 11.96 0.98 12.77
C PHE A 235 13.08 1.20 11.76
N GLY A 236 12.78 1.08 10.47
CA GLY A 236 13.71 1.45 9.41
C GLY A 236 13.10 1.40 8.02
N SER A 237 13.33 2.43 7.20
CA SER A 237 12.90 2.47 5.80
C SER A 237 11.38 2.27 5.59
N GLY A 238 10.54 2.81 6.48
CA GLY A 238 9.08 2.64 6.42
C GLY A 238 8.60 1.29 6.98
N VAL A 239 9.43 0.58 7.73
CA VAL A 239 9.11 -0.75 8.25
C VAL A 239 9.20 -0.77 9.77
N LEU A 240 8.26 -1.45 10.41
CA LEU A 240 8.36 -1.96 11.78
C LEU A 240 8.78 -3.44 11.73
N ASP A 241 10.01 -3.72 12.16
CA ASP A 241 10.55 -5.07 12.29
C ASP A 241 10.19 -5.65 13.67
N VAL A 242 9.39 -6.72 13.67
CA VAL A 242 9.09 -7.57 14.85
C VAL A 242 9.52 -9.03 14.61
N SER A 243 10.38 -9.28 13.62
CA SER A 243 10.86 -10.61 13.22
C SER A 243 11.71 -11.31 14.28
N ALA A 244 12.19 -10.55 15.28
CA ALA A 244 12.90 -11.08 16.44
C ALA A 244 11.97 -11.73 17.48
N ASN A 245 10.65 -11.67 17.29
CA ASN A 245 9.74 -12.57 17.99
C ASN A 245 10.15 -14.03 17.75
N SER A 246 9.80 -14.90 18.69
CA SER A 246 10.28 -16.27 18.72
C SER A 246 9.22 -17.29 19.15
N GLY A 247 7.94 -16.88 19.18
CA GLY A 247 6.81 -17.71 19.58
C GLY A 247 6.41 -17.52 21.05
N GLN A 248 6.72 -16.36 21.61
CA GLN A 248 6.10 -15.89 22.85
C GLN A 248 4.57 -15.94 22.71
N GLY A 249 3.87 -16.34 23.76
CA GLY A 249 2.40 -16.40 23.76
C GLY A 249 1.77 -15.03 24.00
N SER A 250 0.57 -14.82 23.46
CA SER A 250 -0.18 -13.57 23.62
C SER A 250 -0.73 -13.37 25.04
N ASN A 251 -1.01 -14.45 25.79
CA ASN A 251 -1.72 -14.42 27.08
C ASN A 251 -0.89 -13.98 28.30
N GLN A 252 0.27 -13.36 28.09
CA GLN A 252 1.17 -12.95 29.17
C GLN A 252 0.55 -11.88 30.06
N PHE A 253 0.69 -12.02 31.39
CA PHE A 253 0.31 -10.98 32.33
C PHE A 253 1.17 -10.99 33.61
N PRO A 254 1.97 -9.94 33.88
CA PRO A 254 2.25 -8.82 32.97
C PRO A 254 2.95 -9.27 31.68
N PHE A 255 2.76 -8.54 30.59
CA PHE A 255 3.45 -8.80 29.32
C PHE A 255 4.95 -8.51 29.49
N ASN A 256 5.81 -9.50 29.24
CA ASN A 256 7.24 -9.39 29.57
C ASN A 256 8.21 -9.87 28.47
N SER A 257 7.70 -10.45 27.38
CA SER A 257 8.52 -10.92 26.27
C SER A 257 7.80 -10.85 24.93
N GLY A 258 8.55 -10.47 23.89
CA GLY A 258 8.04 -10.26 22.55
C GLY A 258 7.68 -8.80 22.28
N ALA A 259 7.24 -8.51 21.06
CA ALA A 259 6.82 -7.19 20.62
C ALA A 259 5.53 -7.25 19.78
N TYR A 260 4.64 -6.26 19.94
CA TYR A 260 3.43 -6.06 19.13
C TYR A 260 3.01 -4.58 19.16
N VAL A 261 2.07 -4.20 18.29
CA VAL A 261 1.47 -2.85 18.29
C VAL A 261 0.09 -2.90 18.90
N ASP A 262 -0.18 -1.97 19.82
CA ASP A 262 -1.48 -1.69 20.40
C ASP A 262 -2.09 -0.44 19.77
N LEU A 263 -3.23 -0.58 19.12
CA LEU A 263 -3.95 0.51 18.47
C LEU A 263 -5.09 0.99 19.38
N PRO A 264 -5.57 2.24 19.22
CA PRO A 264 -6.63 2.76 20.08
C PRO A 264 -7.92 1.92 20.04
N ASN A 265 -8.68 1.97 21.12
CA ASN A 265 -10.00 1.31 21.19
C ASN A 265 -11.01 2.04 20.29
N GLY A 266 -11.97 1.29 19.75
CA GLY A 266 -13.05 1.84 18.92
C GLY A 266 -12.69 2.07 17.46
N ILE A 267 -11.43 1.84 17.04
CA ILE A 267 -10.98 2.12 15.67
C ILE A 267 -11.68 1.28 14.61
N VAL A 268 -12.30 0.16 14.98
CA VAL A 268 -13.08 -0.69 14.05
C VAL A 268 -14.56 -0.36 14.15
N SER A 269 -15.11 -0.24 15.36
CA SER A 269 -16.52 0.09 15.54
C SER A 269 -16.89 1.48 15.01
N ASP A 270 -15.93 2.41 14.98
CA ASP A 270 -16.11 3.75 14.43
C ASP A 270 -16.13 3.79 12.87
N LEU A 271 -15.75 2.70 12.19
CA LEU A 271 -15.74 2.64 10.72
C LEU A 271 -17.14 2.53 10.11
N GLY A 272 -18.17 2.25 10.91
CA GLY A 272 -19.50 1.91 10.42
C GLY A 272 -19.59 0.45 10.00
N ASN A 273 -20.38 0.12 8.98
CA ASN A 273 -20.65 -1.27 8.57
C ASN A 273 -19.94 -1.71 7.28
N ASP A 274 -19.19 -0.81 6.65
CA ASP A 274 -18.42 -1.07 5.44
C ASP A 274 -16.99 -0.62 5.69
N ALA A 275 -16.03 -1.49 5.44
CA ALA A 275 -14.62 -1.19 5.68
C ALA A 275 -13.70 -2.01 4.78
N THR A 276 -12.47 -1.54 4.62
CA THR A 276 -11.36 -2.35 4.11
C THR A 276 -10.19 -2.26 5.08
N PHE A 277 -9.70 -3.42 5.52
CA PHE A 277 -8.45 -3.52 6.28
C PHE A 277 -7.34 -3.89 5.33
N GLU A 278 -6.31 -3.07 5.25
CA GLU A 278 -5.16 -3.30 4.37
C GLU A 278 -3.88 -3.46 5.17
N TRP A 279 -3.04 -4.40 4.75
CA TRP A 279 -1.75 -4.66 5.35
C TRP A 279 -0.71 -4.96 4.28
N TRP A 280 0.40 -4.24 4.35
CA TRP A 280 1.64 -4.59 3.66
C TRP A 280 2.63 -5.12 4.68
N GLY A 281 3.33 -6.17 4.30
CA GLY A 281 4.40 -6.66 5.15
C GLY A 281 4.97 -7.99 4.71
N THR A 282 5.97 -8.43 5.47
CA THR A 282 6.72 -9.63 5.16
C THR A 282 6.66 -10.59 6.33
N ILE A 283 6.19 -11.81 6.08
CA ILE A 283 6.15 -12.87 7.09
C ILE A 283 7.50 -13.60 7.08
N THR A 284 8.21 -13.60 8.20
CA THR A 284 9.50 -14.33 8.31
C THR A 284 9.30 -15.76 8.79
N ARG A 285 8.19 -16.02 9.49
CA ARG A 285 7.83 -17.34 9.95
C ARG A 285 6.33 -17.51 10.11
N ASN A 286 5.80 -18.51 9.44
CA ASN A 286 4.41 -18.96 9.63
C ASN A 286 4.34 -19.78 10.92
N ARG A 287 3.88 -19.14 12.00
CA ARG A 287 3.46 -19.84 13.22
C ARG A 287 1.99 -20.13 13.12
N THR A 288 1.62 -21.37 13.42
CA THR A 288 0.22 -21.75 13.50
C THR A 288 -0.50 -20.84 14.48
N TRP A 289 -1.56 -20.18 14.00
CA TRP A 289 -2.40 -19.23 14.74
C TRP A 289 -1.76 -17.91 15.17
N ALA A 290 -0.52 -17.60 14.77
CA ALA A 290 -0.06 -16.22 14.90
C ALA A 290 -0.90 -15.30 14.01
N GLU A 291 -1.12 -14.07 14.45
CA GLU A 291 -2.07 -13.14 13.81
C GLU A 291 -1.34 -11.90 13.34
N ILE A 292 -1.57 -11.48 12.09
CA ILE A 292 -1.08 -10.20 11.57
C ILE A 292 -1.78 -9.06 12.29
N PHE A 293 -3.11 -9.12 12.34
CA PHE A 293 -3.94 -8.23 13.12
C PHE A 293 -5.02 -9.02 13.86
N SER A 294 -5.46 -8.45 14.97
CA SER A 294 -6.54 -8.97 15.81
C SER A 294 -7.31 -7.80 16.40
N PHE A 295 -8.56 -7.63 15.99
CA PHE A 295 -9.44 -6.56 16.47
C PHE A 295 -10.63 -7.18 17.19
N GLY A 296 -10.99 -6.67 18.37
CA GLY A 296 -12.10 -7.19 19.16
C GLY A 296 -11.80 -7.15 20.65
N THR A 297 -12.23 -8.19 21.36
CA THR A 297 -12.02 -8.31 22.81
C THR A 297 -11.74 -9.76 23.23
N SER A 298 -11.29 -9.94 24.46
CA SER A 298 -11.09 -11.26 25.07
C SER A 298 -12.03 -11.50 26.24
N ASP A 299 -12.18 -12.75 26.67
CA ASP A 299 -13.00 -13.12 27.83
C ASP A 299 -12.48 -12.48 29.14
N ALA A 300 -11.25 -11.93 29.14
CA ALA A 300 -10.68 -11.20 30.25
C ALA A 300 -10.61 -9.68 30.03
N GLY A 301 -11.17 -9.18 28.92
CA GLY A 301 -11.26 -7.76 28.57
C GLY A 301 -9.99 -7.19 27.94
N GLU A 302 -9.85 -5.87 28.08
CA GLU A 302 -8.76 -5.03 27.56
C GLU A 302 -7.39 -5.50 28.05
N ASP A 303 -6.37 -5.47 27.18
CA ASP A 303 -4.98 -5.87 27.37
C ASP A 303 -4.73 -7.36 27.70
N ARG A 304 -5.78 -8.17 27.68
CA ARG A 304 -5.77 -9.57 28.13
C ARG A 304 -6.14 -10.48 26.96
N SER A 305 -5.56 -11.68 26.91
CA SER A 305 -5.88 -12.66 25.86
C SER A 305 -5.78 -14.13 26.30
N PRO A 306 -6.46 -14.55 27.39
CA PRO A 306 -6.50 -15.96 27.76
C PRO A 306 -7.37 -16.80 26.81
N SER A 307 -8.44 -16.20 26.27
CA SER A 307 -9.40 -16.79 25.33
C SER A 307 -10.36 -15.72 24.81
N ALA A 308 -10.99 -15.98 23.66
CA ALA A 308 -12.07 -15.15 23.11
C ALA A 308 -13.31 -16.00 22.77
N SER A 309 -13.63 -16.97 23.63
CA SER A 309 -14.65 -17.98 23.32
C SER A 309 -16.06 -17.42 23.21
N ASN A 310 -16.35 -16.34 23.95
CA ASN A 310 -17.66 -15.68 23.94
C ASN A 310 -17.58 -14.23 23.45
N GLN A 311 -16.52 -13.89 22.72
CA GLN A 311 -16.26 -12.52 22.31
C GLN A 311 -16.30 -12.37 20.79
N ASP A 312 -16.50 -11.13 20.38
CA ASP A 312 -16.37 -10.72 18.99
C ASP A 312 -14.90 -10.44 18.67
N TYR A 313 -14.48 -10.90 17.50
CA TYR A 313 -13.17 -10.54 16.96
C TYR A 313 -13.15 -10.69 15.45
N ILE A 314 -12.16 -10.04 14.84
CA ILE A 314 -11.75 -10.18 13.44
C ILE A 314 -10.24 -10.36 13.44
N THR A 315 -9.75 -11.36 12.72
CA THR A 315 -8.31 -11.64 12.67
C THR A 315 -7.86 -12.16 11.31
N LEU A 316 -6.63 -11.80 10.95
CA LEU A 316 -5.92 -12.31 9.79
C LEU A 316 -4.74 -13.17 10.23
N ILE A 317 -4.75 -14.44 9.83
CA ILE A 317 -3.87 -15.50 10.32
C ILE A 317 -3.06 -16.02 9.12
N PRO A 318 -1.74 -15.75 9.04
CA PRO A 318 -0.88 -16.28 7.98
C PRO A 318 -0.91 -17.80 7.85
N GLN A 319 -1.07 -18.51 8.96
CA GLN A 319 -1.15 -19.96 8.94
C GLN A 319 -2.14 -20.49 9.98
N SER A 320 -3.29 -20.95 9.50
CA SER A 320 -4.26 -21.69 10.29
C SER A 320 -3.72 -23.07 10.70
N GLY A 321 -4.47 -23.77 11.56
CA GLY A 321 -4.20 -25.18 11.89
C GLY A 321 -4.20 -26.13 10.69
N ASN A 322 -4.82 -25.73 9.57
CA ASN A 322 -4.83 -26.48 8.31
C ASN A 322 -3.69 -26.06 7.36
N GLY A 323 -2.84 -25.11 7.75
CA GLY A 323 -1.75 -24.61 6.91
C GLY A 323 -2.17 -23.59 5.86
N THR A 324 -3.32 -22.94 6.03
CA THR A 324 -3.90 -21.96 5.10
C THR A 324 -3.77 -20.53 5.63
N LEU A 325 -3.61 -19.53 4.76
CA LEU A 325 -3.96 -18.14 5.12
C LEU A 325 -5.46 -18.08 5.41
N ARG A 326 -5.84 -17.38 6.48
CA ARG A 326 -7.23 -17.27 6.91
C ARG A 326 -7.54 -15.87 7.38
N VAL A 327 -8.63 -15.29 6.88
CA VAL A 327 -9.37 -14.26 7.62
C VAL A 327 -10.55 -14.93 8.31
N THR A 328 -10.79 -14.59 9.57
CA THR A 328 -11.92 -15.12 10.32
C THR A 328 -12.48 -14.07 11.27
N HIS A 329 -13.77 -14.15 11.52
CA HIS A 329 -14.43 -13.36 12.53
C HIS A 329 -15.44 -14.20 13.31
N ARG A 330 -15.66 -13.80 14.56
CA ARG A 330 -16.57 -14.47 15.49
C ARG A 330 -17.66 -13.54 15.95
N PHE A 331 -18.88 -14.08 16.04
CA PHE A 331 -19.99 -13.42 16.74
C PHE A 331 -20.13 -14.05 18.13
N GLY A 332 -19.57 -13.39 19.14
CA GLY A 332 -19.49 -13.81 20.54
C GLY A 332 -20.84 -14.22 21.12
N ALA A 333 -21.91 -13.47 20.84
CA ALA A 333 -23.25 -13.77 21.36
C ALA A 333 -23.81 -15.12 20.87
N SER A 334 -23.41 -15.57 19.66
CA SER A 334 -23.84 -16.84 19.08
C SER A 334 -22.81 -17.96 19.23
N GLY A 335 -21.55 -17.61 19.51
CA GLY A 335 -20.40 -18.52 19.48
C GLY A 335 -20.04 -19.04 18.08
N SER A 336 -20.59 -18.44 17.02
CA SER A 336 -20.35 -18.82 15.62
C SER A 336 -19.13 -18.11 15.06
N GLU A 337 -18.45 -18.77 14.13
CA GLU A 337 -17.28 -18.24 13.43
C GLU A 337 -17.46 -18.40 11.92
N SER A 338 -17.04 -17.41 11.15
CA SER A 338 -17.05 -17.41 9.69
C SER A 338 -15.66 -17.07 9.17
N SER A 339 -15.17 -17.82 8.19
CA SER A 339 -13.81 -17.72 7.70
C SER A 339 -13.73 -17.82 6.18
N ALA A 340 -12.82 -17.03 5.59
CA ALA A 340 -12.37 -17.14 4.21
C ALA A 340 -10.90 -17.58 4.21
N ASP A 341 -10.61 -18.69 3.53
CA ASP A 341 -9.30 -19.33 3.53
C ASP A 341 -8.68 -19.33 2.13
N TRP A 342 -7.38 -19.06 2.05
CA TRP A 342 -6.57 -19.39 0.87
C TRP A 342 -6.08 -20.84 0.93
N SER A 343 -5.76 -21.47 -0.19
CA SER A 343 -5.33 -22.87 -0.24
C SER A 343 -4.02 -23.16 0.49
N GLU A 344 -3.21 -22.14 0.78
CA GLU A 344 -1.91 -22.28 1.42
C GLU A 344 -1.55 -21.05 2.27
N ALA A 345 -0.56 -21.22 3.13
CA ALA A 345 0.05 -20.11 3.87
C ALA A 345 0.93 -19.27 2.93
N PRO A 346 1.10 -17.96 3.20
CA PRO A 346 1.91 -17.09 2.36
C PRO A 346 3.38 -17.51 2.31
N GLU A 347 4.04 -17.19 1.20
CA GLU A 347 5.48 -17.40 1.05
C GLU A 347 6.27 -16.57 2.07
N LEU A 348 7.29 -17.19 2.68
CA LEU A 348 8.12 -16.55 3.69
C LEU A 348 9.17 -15.65 3.07
N ASN A 349 9.47 -14.53 3.75
CA ASN A 349 10.48 -13.55 3.35
C ASN A 349 10.19 -12.88 2.00
N VAL A 350 8.91 -12.84 1.64
CA VAL A 350 8.36 -12.09 0.51
C VAL A 350 7.35 -11.10 1.10
N GLU A 351 7.34 -9.89 0.53
CA GLU A 351 6.35 -8.89 0.87
C GLU A 351 5.01 -9.28 0.23
N HIS A 352 3.94 -9.21 1.02
CA HIS A 352 2.58 -9.43 0.57
C HIS A 352 1.75 -8.18 0.85
N HIS A 353 0.78 -7.93 -0.01
CA HIS A 353 -0.35 -7.06 0.26
C HIS A 353 -1.57 -7.94 0.56
N PHE A 354 -2.13 -7.80 1.75
CA PHE A 354 -3.41 -8.40 2.10
C PHE A 354 -4.44 -7.32 2.30
N ALA A 355 -5.62 -7.52 1.70
CA ALA A 355 -6.78 -6.69 1.97
C ALA A 355 -7.96 -7.57 2.39
N VAL A 356 -8.73 -7.09 3.37
CA VAL A 356 -9.98 -7.70 3.80
C VAL A 356 -11.07 -6.65 3.65
N THR A 357 -12.00 -6.87 2.71
CA THR A 357 -13.17 -6.01 2.58
C THR A 357 -14.31 -6.56 3.45
N TRP A 358 -15.08 -5.66 4.01
CA TRP A 358 -16.33 -5.90 4.72
C TRP A 358 -17.43 -5.11 4.03
N ASN A 359 -18.42 -5.80 3.48
CA ASN A 359 -19.44 -5.17 2.67
C ASN A 359 -20.84 -5.49 3.22
N SER A 360 -21.53 -4.46 3.71
CA SER A 360 -22.84 -4.57 4.36
C SER A 360 -23.98 -4.83 3.38
N GLU A 361 -23.84 -4.42 2.12
CA GLU A 361 -24.85 -4.64 1.08
C GLU A 361 -24.90 -6.11 0.64
N THR A 362 -23.74 -6.75 0.54
CA THR A 362 -23.60 -8.15 0.13
C THR A 362 -23.51 -9.12 1.31
N GLU A 363 -23.32 -8.60 2.52
CA GLU A 363 -23.08 -9.36 3.76
C GLU A 363 -21.88 -10.31 3.65
N LEU A 364 -20.80 -9.86 2.99
CA LEU A 364 -19.59 -10.65 2.75
C LEU A 364 -18.34 -9.97 3.32
N GLN A 365 -17.49 -10.79 3.95
CA GLN A 365 -16.06 -10.49 4.06
C GLN A 365 -15.33 -11.12 2.88
N THR A 366 -14.38 -10.42 2.26
CA THR A 366 -13.57 -10.96 1.16
C THR A 366 -12.08 -10.73 1.41
N LEU A 367 -11.30 -11.80 1.34
CA LEU A 367 -9.84 -11.77 1.44
C LEU A 367 -9.22 -11.62 0.05
N TYR A 368 -8.32 -10.66 -0.06
CA TYR A 368 -7.49 -10.41 -1.23
C TYR A 368 -6.03 -10.65 -0.89
N VAL A 369 -5.30 -11.21 -1.85
CA VAL A 369 -3.86 -11.39 -1.78
C VAL A 369 -3.24 -10.77 -3.02
N ASN A 370 -2.36 -9.79 -2.84
CA ASN A 370 -1.67 -9.06 -3.90
C ASN A 370 -2.66 -8.52 -4.96
N GLY A 371 -3.76 -7.94 -4.47
CA GLY A 371 -4.83 -7.37 -5.30
C GLY A 371 -5.84 -8.37 -5.88
N GLN A 372 -5.63 -9.68 -5.72
CA GLN A 372 -6.52 -10.70 -6.27
C GLN A 372 -7.50 -11.22 -5.21
N PRO A 373 -8.82 -11.26 -5.46
CA PRO A 373 -9.77 -11.87 -4.54
C PRO A 373 -9.53 -13.38 -4.46
N ILE A 374 -9.35 -13.89 -3.25
CA ILE A 374 -9.01 -15.29 -3.00
C ILE A 374 -10.21 -16.08 -2.48
N ALA A 375 -10.92 -15.53 -1.49
CA ALA A 375 -12.03 -16.19 -0.83
C ALA A 375 -12.96 -15.18 -0.16
N SER A 376 -14.24 -15.53 -0.06
CA SER A 376 -15.23 -14.76 0.67
C SER A 376 -16.03 -15.65 1.61
N SER A 377 -16.56 -15.07 2.69
CA SER A 377 -17.51 -15.75 3.56
C SER A 377 -18.54 -14.77 4.11
N PRO A 378 -19.73 -15.24 4.57
CA PRO A 378 -20.75 -14.36 5.13
C PRO A 378 -20.28 -13.62 6.37
N THR A 379 -20.69 -12.37 6.56
CA THR A 379 -20.49 -11.61 7.79
C THR A 379 -21.51 -12.04 8.85
N LEU A 380 -21.05 -12.25 10.09
CA LEU A 380 -21.89 -12.66 11.22
C LEU A 380 -22.09 -11.54 12.25
N ILE A 381 -21.38 -10.44 12.10
CA ILE A 381 -21.41 -9.26 12.96
C ILE A 381 -21.50 -8.00 12.09
N ASP A 382 -22.11 -6.96 12.61
CA ASP A 382 -21.93 -5.62 12.06
C ASP A 382 -20.65 -5.04 12.68
N LEU A 383 -19.81 -4.38 11.88
CA LEU A 383 -18.57 -3.80 12.39
C LEU A 383 -18.87 -2.75 13.46
N ALA A 384 -19.93 -1.95 13.34
CA ALA A 384 -20.33 -0.97 14.35
C ALA A 384 -20.72 -1.59 15.71
N ASP A 385 -21.03 -2.90 15.74
CA ASP A 385 -21.45 -3.61 16.96
C ASP A 385 -20.29 -4.36 17.65
N ILE A 386 -19.11 -4.43 17.02
CA ILE A 386 -17.96 -5.11 17.61
C ILE A 386 -17.50 -4.39 18.89
N ASN A 387 -17.18 -5.14 19.94
CA ASN A 387 -16.44 -4.61 21.07
C ASN A 387 -14.94 -4.72 20.80
N ASP A 388 -14.33 -3.66 20.29
CA ASP A 388 -12.92 -3.60 19.89
C ASP A 388 -12.08 -2.77 20.88
N ASN A 389 -11.91 -3.32 22.09
CA ASN A 389 -11.03 -2.76 23.12
C ASN A 389 -9.66 -3.45 23.21
N ASN A 390 -9.37 -4.35 22.27
CA ASN A 390 -8.08 -4.97 22.04
C ASN A 390 -7.82 -4.92 20.53
N ASN A 391 -7.07 -3.92 20.06
CA ASN A 391 -6.79 -3.75 18.65
C ASN A 391 -5.29 -3.89 18.40
N TRP A 392 -4.88 -5.07 17.95
CA TRP A 392 -3.47 -5.40 17.91
C TRP A 392 -2.97 -5.71 16.52
N LEU A 393 -1.75 -5.26 16.23
CA LEU A 393 -0.93 -5.83 15.16
C LEU A 393 0.10 -6.77 15.80
N GLY A 394 0.05 -8.05 15.44
CA GLY A 394 1.01 -9.06 15.87
C GLY A 394 0.73 -9.77 17.20
N ARG A 395 -0.44 -9.57 17.82
CA ARG A 395 -0.91 -10.26 19.03
C ARG A 395 -2.34 -10.77 18.83
N SER A 396 -2.69 -11.87 19.49
CA SER A 396 -4.00 -12.53 19.39
C SER A 396 -4.88 -12.29 20.62
N GLN A 397 -6.22 -12.27 20.42
CA GLN A 397 -7.21 -12.37 21.50
C GLN A 397 -7.17 -13.72 22.24
N TRP A 398 -6.55 -14.73 21.64
CA TRP A 398 -6.34 -16.07 22.16
C TRP A 398 -4.93 -16.24 22.73
N ASN A 399 -4.68 -17.38 23.37
CA ASN A 399 -3.34 -17.77 23.80
C ASN A 399 -2.50 -18.33 22.64
N ASP A 400 -2.39 -17.54 21.57
CA ASP A 400 -1.63 -17.89 20.38
C ASP A 400 -0.29 -17.15 20.32
N PRO A 401 0.67 -17.64 19.51
CA PRO A 401 1.98 -17.01 19.40
C PRO A 401 1.89 -15.59 18.82
N LEU A 402 2.83 -14.73 19.22
CA LEU A 402 3.04 -13.43 18.55
C LEU A 402 3.51 -13.63 17.10
N PHE A 403 3.22 -12.64 16.26
CA PHE A 403 3.63 -12.57 14.87
C PHE A 403 5.15 -12.37 14.70
N ASP A 404 5.72 -12.92 13.63
CA ASP A 404 7.14 -12.77 13.30
C ASP A 404 7.28 -12.24 11.87
N GLY A 405 7.59 -10.95 11.75
CA GLY A 405 7.73 -10.34 10.45
C GLY A 405 7.95 -8.85 10.50
N TYR A 406 7.53 -8.22 9.41
CA TYR A 406 7.67 -6.81 9.15
C TYR A 406 6.29 -6.25 8.80
N HIS A 407 5.90 -5.14 9.43
CA HIS A 407 4.78 -4.32 8.98
C HIS A 407 5.36 -3.14 8.18
N ASN A 408 4.84 -2.91 6.97
CA ASN A 408 5.41 -1.98 5.99
C ASN A 408 4.43 -0.87 5.63
#